data_AF-A0A6P1DI12-F1
#
_entry.id   AF-A0A6P1DI12-F1
#
_cell.length_a   1.000
_cell.length_b   1.000
_cell.length_c   1.000
_cell.angle_alpha   90.00
_cell.angle_beta   90.00
_cell.angle_gamma   90.00
#
_symmetry.space_group_name_H-M   'P 1'
#
loop_
_entity.id
_entity.type
_entity.pdbx_description
1 polymer ?
#
loop_
_entity_poly.entity_id
_entity_poly.type
_entity_poly.pdbx_seq_one_letter_code
_entity_poly.pdbx_strand_id
1 'polypeptide(L)'
;VNTKNLLVLNTVEKENSVYYGTGFLEGYANLYGPTDKLVINVVGKTKRGTYLTIPVSDVKTAESSQLIRFVNKSNPEENEETRRQYISEKLKGLSLNFNIDVTKDAVVEMVLDKSTGSFLRGSGTGNIQIAIDTKDKFEMYGDFIVDNGVYNFKYGGFINKPFIVRRGGSISWSGDPLTADINIEAVYRVSANPRSLLENISSSRKIPIDLVTRFSGELFNTQREFDIEIPNASSTVASELAFRLNSDNLNNKTVQFISLLISGSFYNESDLGVNSSTALYGTGFDILSNAFDNIFNQGNNRFKLRPEYTVGERGKVDNLNIEDQLAIGLDYQLNDRIIINGKVGVPMGNSNQTNIIGEVNIEFLLNEEGTLRSSIFNRQNEIQYSEEEEGYTQGVGLSYQIDFDNSKELLQKLGLRKKKVIDPVIKPLDTIEEIDRIIDFKNKNKRNE
;
A
#
# COMPACT_ATOMS: atom_id res chain seq x y z
N VAL A 1 -17.52 -32.23 -20.29
CA VAL A 1 -17.37 -32.34 -18.82
C VAL A 1 -18.57 -31.69 -18.15
N ASN A 2 -19.23 -32.37 -17.21
CA ASN A 2 -20.31 -31.82 -16.39
C ASN A 2 -19.89 -31.93 -14.91
N THR A 3 -20.01 -30.87 -14.15
CA THR A 3 -19.55 -30.81 -12.76
C THR A 3 -20.46 -29.95 -11.89
N LYS A 4 -20.58 -30.34 -10.62
CA LYS A 4 -21.32 -29.58 -9.60
C LYS A 4 -20.43 -28.63 -8.79
N ASN A 5 -19.11 -28.83 -8.80
CA ASN A 5 -18.15 -28.03 -8.02
C ASN A 5 -16.70 -28.32 -8.44
N LEU A 6 -16.28 -27.88 -9.62
CA LEU A 6 -14.92 -28.05 -10.11
C LEU A 6 -14.05 -26.86 -9.71
N LEU A 7 -12.84 -27.13 -9.24
CA LEU A 7 -11.79 -26.12 -9.07
C LEU A 7 -11.26 -25.72 -10.46
N VAL A 8 -11.59 -24.52 -10.91
CA VAL A 8 -11.22 -24.00 -12.24
C VAL A 8 -10.11 -22.96 -12.19
N LEU A 9 -9.91 -22.33 -11.03
CA LEU A 9 -8.83 -21.38 -10.78
C LEU A 9 -8.16 -21.73 -9.46
N ASN A 10 -6.84 -21.84 -9.45
CA ASN A 10 -6.05 -21.99 -8.24
C ASN A 10 -4.68 -21.34 -8.45
N THR A 11 -4.65 -20.03 -8.30
CA THR A 11 -3.45 -19.22 -8.52
C THR A 11 -3.05 -18.55 -7.21
N VAL A 12 -1.75 -18.52 -6.95
CA VAL A 12 -1.16 -17.81 -5.81
C VAL A 12 -0.63 -16.46 -6.24
N GLU A 13 -0.49 -15.53 -5.30
CA GLU A 13 0.12 -14.23 -5.57
C GLU A 13 1.55 -14.40 -6.09
N LYS A 14 1.88 -13.64 -7.13
CA LYS A 14 3.23 -13.47 -7.70
C LYS A 14 3.44 -12.00 -8.01
N GLU A 15 4.69 -11.58 -8.13
CA GLU A 15 5.09 -10.18 -8.33
C GLU A 15 4.28 -9.47 -9.44
N ASN A 16 4.06 -10.16 -10.57
CA ASN A 16 3.34 -9.63 -11.74
C ASN A 16 1.94 -10.25 -11.94
N SER A 17 1.32 -10.81 -10.90
CA SER A 17 -0.03 -11.36 -11.01
C SER A 17 -1.05 -10.25 -11.27
N VAL A 18 -1.77 -10.34 -12.40
CA VAL A 18 -2.93 -9.48 -12.70
C VAL A 18 -4.12 -9.83 -11.79
N TYR A 19 -4.23 -11.10 -11.42
CA TYR A 19 -5.21 -11.63 -10.49
C TYR A 19 -4.66 -12.90 -9.83
N TYR A 20 -5.20 -13.26 -8.67
CA TYR A 20 -4.92 -14.54 -8.03
C TYR A 20 -6.09 -15.00 -7.15
N GLY A 21 -6.09 -16.26 -6.74
CA GLY A 21 -7.09 -16.81 -5.83
C GLY A 21 -7.59 -18.20 -6.23
N THR A 22 -8.79 -18.52 -5.75
CA THR A 22 -9.40 -19.85 -5.91
C THR A 22 -10.79 -19.69 -6.53
N GLY A 23 -11.10 -20.46 -7.56
CA GLY A 23 -12.39 -20.37 -8.25
C GLY A 23 -13.05 -21.75 -8.36
N PHE A 24 -14.28 -21.85 -7.88
CA PHE A 24 -15.11 -23.04 -7.98
C PHE A 24 -16.30 -22.79 -8.90
N LEU A 25 -16.59 -23.75 -9.76
CA LEU A 25 -17.63 -23.64 -10.77
C LEU A 25 -18.54 -24.88 -10.80
N GLU A 26 -19.86 -24.65 -10.86
CA GLU A 26 -20.86 -25.63 -11.30
C GLU A 26 -21.21 -25.35 -12.75
N GLY A 27 -21.13 -26.35 -13.62
CA GLY A 27 -21.51 -26.17 -15.01
C GLY A 27 -20.98 -27.22 -15.97
N TYR A 28 -20.95 -26.84 -17.23
CA TYR A 28 -20.60 -27.70 -18.36
C TYR A 28 -19.43 -27.08 -19.11
N ALA A 29 -18.43 -27.89 -19.40
CA ALA A 29 -17.30 -27.52 -20.26
C ALA A 29 -17.22 -28.47 -21.45
N ASN A 30 -17.11 -27.91 -22.66
CA ASN A 30 -16.86 -28.65 -23.89
C ASN A 30 -15.44 -28.35 -24.37
N LEU A 31 -14.67 -29.41 -24.63
CA LEU A 31 -13.27 -29.32 -25.05
C LEU A 31 -13.14 -30.08 -26.35
N TYR A 32 -12.70 -29.41 -27.41
CA TYR A 32 -12.53 -30.03 -28.73
C TYR A 32 -11.41 -29.36 -29.52
N GLY A 33 -10.90 -30.07 -30.51
CA GLY A 33 -9.77 -29.63 -31.33
C GLY A 33 -8.44 -30.28 -30.92
N PRO A 34 -7.40 -30.07 -31.73
CA PRO A 34 -6.07 -30.59 -31.45
C PRO A 34 -5.39 -29.79 -30.33
N THR A 35 -4.37 -30.37 -29.68
CA THR A 35 -3.71 -29.78 -28.50
C THR A 35 -3.07 -28.41 -28.77
N ASP A 36 -2.70 -28.14 -30.02
CA ASP A 36 -2.12 -26.87 -30.49
C ASP A 36 -3.17 -25.80 -30.85
N LYS A 37 -4.45 -26.17 -30.90
CA LYS A 37 -5.61 -25.30 -31.17
C LYS A 37 -6.84 -25.76 -30.37
N LEU A 38 -6.65 -25.98 -29.08
CA LEU A 38 -7.69 -26.51 -28.23
C LEU A 38 -8.74 -25.43 -27.96
N VAL A 39 -10.00 -25.75 -28.24
CA VAL A 39 -11.14 -24.87 -27.94
C VAL A 39 -11.83 -25.37 -26.68
N ILE A 40 -12.00 -24.47 -25.71
CA ILE A 40 -12.67 -24.73 -24.43
C ILE A 40 -13.83 -23.76 -24.29
N ASN A 41 -15.06 -24.29 -24.32
CA ASN A 41 -16.27 -23.53 -24.07
C ASN A 41 -16.84 -23.93 -22.71
N VAL A 42 -17.07 -22.97 -21.83
CA VAL A 42 -17.56 -23.19 -20.47
C VAL A 42 -18.80 -22.35 -20.23
N VAL A 43 -19.85 -22.99 -19.72
CA VAL A 43 -21.05 -22.32 -19.20
C VAL A 43 -21.27 -22.81 -17.79
N GLY A 44 -21.33 -21.89 -16.83
CA GLY A 44 -21.54 -22.28 -15.45
C GLY A 44 -21.78 -21.12 -14.51
N LYS A 45 -21.93 -21.47 -13.23
CA LYS A 45 -22.07 -20.51 -12.14
C LYS A 45 -21.01 -20.73 -11.09
N THR A 46 -20.57 -19.64 -10.50
CA THR A 46 -19.61 -19.67 -9.37
C THR A 46 -20.20 -20.38 -8.16
N LYS A 47 -19.33 -20.95 -7.33
CA LYS A 47 -19.68 -21.66 -6.10
C LYS A 47 -18.94 -21.14 -4.89
N ARG A 48 -19.50 -21.45 -3.71
CA ARG A 48 -18.90 -21.14 -2.41
C ARG A 48 -17.45 -21.62 -2.34
N GLY A 49 -16.60 -20.76 -1.79
CA GLY A 49 -15.15 -20.95 -1.77
C GLY A 49 -14.44 -20.27 -2.94
N THR A 50 -15.19 -19.66 -3.86
CA THR A 50 -14.62 -18.77 -4.88
C THR A 50 -14.18 -17.47 -4.23
N TYR A 51 -12.89 -17.17 -4.33
CA TYR A 51 -12.24 -15.98 -3.82
C TYR A 51 -11.25 -15.48 -4.87
N LEU A 52 -11.51 -14.31 -5.43
CA LEU A 52 -10.66 -13.68 -6.45
C LEU A 52 -10.05 -12.40 -5.90
N THR A 53 -8.74 -12.24 -6.02
CA THR A 53 -8.03 -11.01 -5.66
C THR A 53 -7.45 -10.35 -6.90
N ILE A 54 -7.68 -9.04 -7.02
CA ILE A 54 -7.16 -8.17 -8.07
C ILE A 54 -6.25 -7.12 -7.42
N PRO A 55 -4.92 -7.22 -7.57
CA PRO A 55 -4.01 -6.17 -7.13
C PRO A 55 -4.03 -4.99 -8.12
N VAL A 56 -4.73 -3.92 -7.73
CA VAL A 56 -4.83 -2.67 -8.48
C VAL A 56 -3.66 -1.73 -8.19
N SER A 57 -2.96 -1.92 -7.06
CA SER A 57 -1.78 -1.15 -6.71
C SER A 57 -0.72 -1.14 -7.81
N ASP A 58 -0.19 0.04 -8.13
CA ASP A 58 1.12 0.17 -8.80
C ASP A 58 2.11 -0.77 -8.11
N VAL A 59 2.77 -1.61 -8.87
CA VAL A 59 3.84 -2.49 -8.38
C VAL A 59 5.01 -1.61 -7.94
N LYS A 60 4.92 -1.05 -6.74
CA LYS A 60 6.03 -0.46 -6.00
C LYS A 60 6.30 -1.35 -4.80
N THR A 61 6.73 -2.58 -5.08
CA THR A 61 7.32 -3.42 -4.04
C THR A 61 8.70 -2.85 -3.74
N ALA A 62 8.78 -2.00 -2.71
CA ALA A 62 10.04 -1.76 -2.03
C ALA A 62 10.27 -2.97 -1.11
N GLU A 63 10.87 -4.04 -1.64
CA GLU A 63 11.41 -5.10 -0.80
C GLU A 63 12.65 -4.56 -0.07
N SER A 64 12.50 -4.36 1.24
CA SER A 64 13.63 -4.31 2.15
C SER A 64 14.22 -5.72 2.25
N SER A 65 15.12 -6.07 1.33
CA SER A 65 16.26 -6.97 1.54
C SER A 65 17.03 -7.12 0.23
N GLN A 66 18.24 -6.56 0.20
CA GLN A 66 19.38 -6.92 -0.66
C GLN A 66 19.07 -7.75 -1.93
N LEU A 67 18.70 -7.08 -3.01
CA LEU A 67 19.14 -7.32 -4.39
C LEU A 67 18.50 -6.23 -5.26
N ILE A 68 19.30 -5.24 -5.65
CA ILE A 68 18.83 -4.17 -6.50
C ILE A 68 18.56 -4.74 -7.89
N ARG A 69 17.28 -4.92 -8.24
CA ARG A 69 16.84 -4.96 -9.63
C ARG A 69 16.16 -3.63 -9.93
N PHE A 70 16.91 -2.70 -10.52
CA PHE A 70 16.33 -1.49 -11.09
C PHE A 70 15.39 -1.90 -12.23
N VAL A 71 14.09 -1.77 -12.04
CA VAL A 71 13.14 -1.69 -13.15
C VAL A 71 12.85 -0.22 -13.37
N ASN A 72 12.96 0.20 -14.62
CA ASN A 72 13.00 1.59 -15.03
C ASN A 72 11.74 2.35 -14.60
N LYS A 73 11.93 3.58 -14.10
CA LYS A 73 10.87 4.59 -13.99
C LYS A 73 10.50 5.03 -15.39
N SER A 74 9.46 4.49 -16.02
CA SER A 74 8.74 5.15 -17.12
C SER A 74 7.48 4.37 -17.48
N ASN A 75 6.34 5.06 -17.56
CA ASN A 75 5.08 4.67 -18.20
C ASN A 75 4.18 3.59 -17.53
N PRO A 76 2.92 3.95 -17.18
CA PRO A 76 1.88 2.96 -16.86
C PRO A 76 1.57 2.02 -18.05
N GLU A 77 1.84 2.44 -19.28
CA GLU A 77 1.70 1.62 -20.50
C GLU A 77 2.66 0.40 -20.51
N GLU A 78 3.85 0.51 -19.91
CA GLU A 78 4.82 -0.60 -19.87
C GLU A 78 4.35 -1.74 -18.95
N ASN A 79 3.62 -1.41 -17.87
CA ASN A 79 2.99 -2.39 -16.97
C ASN A 79 1.81 -3.11 -17.64
N GLU A 80 1.02 -2.39 -18.42
CA GLU A 80 -0.07 -2.97 -19.21
C GLU A 80 0.43 -3.96 -20.26
N GLU A 81 1.47 -3.58 -21.02
CA GLU A 81 2.08 -4.46 -22.02
C GLU A 81 2.70 -5.71 -21.39
N THR A 82 3.39 -5.55 -20.25
CA THR A 82 3.96 -6.68 -19.51
C THR A 82 2.86 -7.64 -19.03
N ARG A 83 1.73 -7.12 -18.55
CA ARG A 83 0.56 -7.92 -18.15
C ARG A 83 -0.07 -8.65 -19.33
N ARG A 84 -0.25 -7.98 -20.49
CA ARG A 84 -0.75 -8.58 -21.72
C ARG A 84 0.17 -9.70 -22.22
N GLN A 85 1.49 -9.47 -22.21
CA GLN A 85 2.49 -10.47 -22.61
C GLN A 85 2.48 -11.71 -21.71
N TYR A 86 2.33 -11.54 -20.39
CA TYR A 86 2.21 -12.67 -19.45
C TYR A 86 1.00 -13.57 -19.74
N ILE A 87 -0.14 -12.97 -20.08
CA ILE A 87 -1.37 -13.70 -20.43
C ILE A 87 -1.18 -14.42 -21.76
N SER A 88 -0.64 -13.73 -22.78
CA SER A 88 -0.33 -14.29 -24.11
C SER A 88 0.55 -15.53 -24.01
N GLU A 89 1.70 -15.45 -23.32
CA GLU A 89 2.69 -16.54 -23.30
C GLU A 89 2.13 -17.85 -22.72
N LYS A 90 1.24 -17.75 -21.72
CA LYS A 90 0.62 -18.92 -21.08
C LYS A 90 -0.55 -19.52 -21.85
N LEU A 91 -1.16 -18.76 -22.76
CA LEU A 91 -2.39 -19.15 -23.47
C LEU A 91 -2.17 -19.40 -24.96
N LYS A 92 -0.93 -19.41 -25.45
CA LYS A 92 -0.59 -19.73 -26.85
C LYS A 92 -1.24 -21.04 -27.30
N GLY A 93 -2.05 -20.97 -28.36
CA GLY A 93 -2.73 -22.13 -28.96
C GLY A 93 -4.04 -22.55 -28.28
N LEU A 94 -4.54 -21.78 -27.30
CA LEU A 94 -5.83 -22.02 -26.65
C LEU A 94 -6.87 -20.98 -27.10
N SER A 95 -8.09 -21.44 -27.37
CA SER A 95 -9.26 -20.56 -27.48
C SER A 95 -10.24 -20.88 -26.37
N LEU A 96 -10.56 -19.89 -25.55
CA LEU A 96 -11.39 -20.04 -24.37
C LEU A 96 -12.62 -19.14 -24.47
N ASN A 97 -13.81 -19.71 -24.28
CA ASN A 97 -15.05 -18.94 -24.17
C ASN A 97 -15.76 -19.33 -22.88
N PHE A 98 -15.84 -18.41 -21.93
CA PHE A 98 -16.54 -18.61 -20.68
C PHE A 98 -17.79 -17.75 -20.64
N ASN A 99 -18.90 -18.33 -20.20
CA ASN A 99 -20.11 -17.61 -19.81
C ASN A 99 -20.43 -18.00 -18.36
N ILE A 100 -20.20 -17.06 -17.45
CA ILE A 100 -20.15 -17.31 -16.01
C ILE A 100 -21.18 -16.47 -15.30
N ASP A 101 -22.12 -17.14 -14.63
CA ASP A 101 -23.03 -16.55 -13.67
C ASP A 101 -22.33 -16.43 -12.31
N VAL A 102 -21.93 -15.21 -11.96
CA VAL A 102 -21.34 -14.87 -10.68
C VAL A 102 -22.46 -14.77 -9.66
N THR A 103 -22.33 -15.53 -8.58
CA THR A 103 -23.32 -15.63 -7.51
C THR A 103 -22.78 -14.97 -6.25
N LYS A 104 -23.66 -14.68 -5.30
CA LYS A 104 -23.31 -14.07 -4.00
C LYS A 104 -22.35 -14.92 -3.15
N ASP A 105 -22.16 -16.18 -3.50
CA ASP A 105 -21.21 -17.07 -2.83
C ASP A 105 -19.74 -16.80 -3.21
N ALA A 106 -19.51 -16.04 -4.30
CA ALA A 106 -18.19 -15.62 -4.74
C ALA A 106 -17.81 -14.29 -4.09
N VAL A 107 -16.56 -14.21 -3.63
CA VAL A 107 -15.97 -13.00 -3.05
C VAL A 107 -14.90 -12.47 -3.99
N VAL A 108 -14.95 -11.17 -4.24
CA VAL A 108 -13.92 -10.43 -4.98
C VAL A 108 -13.27 -9.44 -4.02
N GLU A 109 -11.94 -9.40 -4.05
CA GLU A 109 -11.12 -8.46 -3.32
C GLU A 109 -10.26 -7.65 -4.29
N MET A 110 -10.31 -6.35 -4.15
CA MET A 110 -9.42 -5.42 -4.82
C MET A 110 -8.42 -4.87 -3.81
N VAL A 111 -7.14 -5.14 -4.03
CA VAL A 111 -6.07 -4.56 -3.22
C VAL A 111 -5.72 -3.20 -3.83
N LEU A 112 -6.15 -2.14 -3.15
CA LEU A 112 -5.99 -0.76 -3.60
C LEU A 112 -4.57 -0.26 -3.35
N ASP A 113 -3.98 -0.65 -2.22
CA ASP A 113 -2.63 -0.25 -1.84
C ASP A 113 -1.99 -1.36 -0.98
N LYS A 114 -0.97 -2.00 -1.54
CA LYS A 114 -0.20 -3.07 -0.87
C LYS A 114 0.59 -2.56 0.34
N SER A 115 1.05 -1.31 0.31
CA SER A 115 1.89 -0.74 1.38
C SER A 115 1.07 -0.45 2.64
N THR A 116 -0.13 0.12 2.49
CA THR A 116 -1.04 0.35 3.61
C THR A 116 -1.89 -0.88 3.95
N GLY A 117 -2.02 -1.82 3.00
CA GLY A 117 -2.93 -2.96 3.10
C GLY A 117 -4.40 -2.55 3.00
N SER A 118 -4.68 -1.44 2.32
CA SER A 118 -6.05 -0.99 2.04
C SER A 118 -6.67 -1.87 0.94
N PHE A 119 -7.90 -2.31 1.17
CA PHE A 119 -8.60 -3.19 0.24
C PHE A 119 -10.10 -2.89 0.18
N LEU A 120 -10.70 -3.23 -0.95
CA LEU A 120 -12.14 -3.27 -1.15
C LEU A 120 -12.54 -4.73 -1.37
N ARG A 121 -13.37 -5.30 -0.49
CA ARG A 121 -13.79 -6.70 -0.58
C ARG A 121 -15.31 -6.78 -0.60
N GLY A 122 -15.87 -7.55 -1.52
CA GLY A 122 -17.31 -7.71 -1.62
C GLY A 122 -17.76 -8.99 -2.29
N SER A 123 -19.04 -9.30 -2.10
CA SER A 123 -19.77 -10.36 -2.77
C SER A 123 -20.91 -9.75 -3.57
N GLY A 124 -21.24 -10.33 -4.71
CA GLY A 124 -22.20 -9.74 -5.63
C GLY A 124 -22.74 -10.75 -6.63
N THR A 125 -23.46 -10.24 -7.62
CA THR A 125 -23.99 -11.04 -8.72
C THR A 125 -23.64 -10.41 -10.06
N GLY A 126 -23.46 -11.23 -11.09
CA GLY A 126 -23.10 -10.72 -12.40
C GLY A 126 -23.11 -11.80 -13.46
N ASN A 127 -23.22 -11.41 -14.72
CA ASN A 127 -23.03 -12.34 -15.85
C ASN A 127 -21.79 -11.88 -16.60
N ILE A 128 -20.73 -12.68 -16.53
CA ILE A 128 -19.43 -12.34 -17.10
C ILE A 128 -19.12 -13.28 -18.25
N GLN A 129 -18.90 -12.69 -19.42
CA GLN A 129 -18.40 -13.39 -20.59
C GLN A 129 -16.91 -13.10 -20.74
N ILE A 130 -16.12 -14.14 -20.97
CA ILE A 130 -14.68 -14.06 -21.16
C ILE A 130 -14.37 -14.77 -22.48
N ALA A 131 -13.71 -14.09 -23.40
CA ALA A 131 -13.27 -14.66 -24.67
C ALA A 131 -11.76 -14.47 -24.80
N ILE A 132 -11.04 -15.57 -25.05
CA ILE A 132 -9.62 -15.58 -25.35
C ILE A 132 -9.42 -16.34 -26.65
N ASP A 133 -8.73 -15.76 -27.61
CA ASP A 133 -8.38 -16.42 -28.87
C ASP A 133 -6.89 -16.80 -28.93
N THR A 134 -6.55 -17.60 -29.95
CA THR A 134 -5.17 -18.05 -30.17
C THR A 134 -4.22 -16.95 -30.67
N LYS A 135 -4.73 -15.72 -30.85
CA LYS A 135 -4.00 -14.54 -31.31
C LYS A 135 -3.89 -13.49 -30.19
N ASP A 136 -4.02 -13.93 -28.94
CA ASP A 136 -3.90 -13.11 -27.74
C ASP A 136 -4.98 -12.04 -27.58
N LYS A 137 -6.09 -12.15 -28.33
CA LYS A 137 -7.26 -11.30 -28.10
C LYS A 137 -7.95 -11.78 -26.83
N PHE A 138 -7.87 -10.98 -25.77
CA PHE A 138 -8.55 -11.23 -24.51
C PHE A 138 -9.62 -10.15 -24.31
N GLU A 139 -10.89 -10.57 -24.32
CA GLU A 139 -12.04 -9.69 -24.10
C GLU A 139 -12.89 -10.19 -22.93
N MET A 140 -13.42 -9.25 -22.16
CA MET A 140 -14.40 -9.45 -21.11
C MET A 140 -15.60 -8.55 -21.31
N TYR A 141 -16.78 -9.11 -21.08
CA TYR A 141 -18.05 -8.39 -21.15
C TYR A 141 -18.94 -8.72 -19.97
N GLY A 142 -19.70 -7.72 -19.53
CA GLY A 142 -20.76 -7.86 -18.53
C GLY A 142 -20.51 -7.07 -17.27
N ASP A 143 -21.45 -7.17 -16.34
CA ASP A 143 -21.47 -6.37 -15.12
C ASP A 143 -21.41 -7.26 -13.88
N PHE A 144 -20.65 -6.82 -12.89
CA PHE A 144 -20.68 -7.33 -11.52
C PHE A 144 -21.31 -6.27 -10.61
N ILE A 145 -22.42 -6.62 -9.96
CA ILE A 145 -23.16 -5.75 -9.06
C ILE A 145 -22.90 -6.21 -7.63
N VAL A 146 -22.34 -5.31 -6.81
CA VAL A 146 -22.03 -5.56 -5.41
C VAL A 146 -23.31 -5.62 -4.59
N ASP A 147 -23.49 -6.73 -3.87
CA ASP A 147 -24.59 -6.91 -2.92
C ASP A 147 -24.18 -6.45 -1.52
N ASN A 148 -23.00 -6.89 -1.06
CA ASN A 148 -22.42 -6.52 0.23
C ASN A 148 -20.90 -6.41 0.09
N GLY A 149 -20.29 -5.49 0.83
CA GLY A 149 -18.85 -5.36 0.85
C GLY A 149 -18.34 -4.43 1.94
N VAL A 150 -17.02 -4.45 2.12
CA VAL A 150 -16.29 -3.59 3.03
C VAL A 150 -15.12 -2.97 2.28
N TYR A 151 -15.00 -1.65 2.38
CA TYR A 151 -13.78 -0.94 2.06
C TYR A 151 -13.00 -0.73 3.35
N ASN A 152 -11.89 -1.45 3.51
CA ASN A 152 -11.05 -1.31 4.68
C ASN A 152 -9.98 -0.25 4.44
N PHE A 153 -10.28 0.99 4.84
CA PHE A 153 -9.37 2.11 4.72
C PHE A 153 -8.27 2.00 5.78
N LYS A 154 -7.03 1.86 5.32
CA LYS A 154 -5.84 1.90 6.16
C LYS A 154 -4.93 3.04 5.76
N TYR A 155 -4.41 3.76 6.75
CA TYR A 155 -3.46 4.83 6.50
C TYR A 155 -2.48 5.03 7.66
N GLY A 156 -1.23 5.31 7.33
CA GLY A 156 -0.17 5.69 8.28
C GLY A 156 0.19 4.65 9.35
N GLY A 157 -0.38 3.43 9.30
CA GLY A 157 -0.16 2.37 10.30
C GLY A 157 -1.05 2.46 11.54
N PHE A 158 -1.82 3.55 11.72
CA PHE A 158 -2.68 3.78 12.89
C PHE A 158 -4.16 3.97 12.54
N ILE A 159 -4.47 4.36 11.31
CA ILE A 159 -5.86 4.44 10.83
C ILE A 159 -6.24 3.09 10.24
N ASN A 160 -7.30 2.50 10.77
CA ASN A 160 -7.94 1.30 10.22
C ASN A 160 -9.45 1.44 10.40
N LYS A 161 -10.17 1.78 9.34
CA LYS A 161 -11.60 2.09 9.37
C LYS A 161 -12.34 1.28 8.30
N PRO A 162 -13.25 0.37 8.69
CA PRO A 162 -14.04 -0.41 7.75
C PRO A 162 -15.28 0.39 7.32
N PHE A 163 -15.29 0.86 6.08
CA PHE A 163 -16.44 1.48 5.42
C PHE A 163 -17.34 0.39 4.84
N ILE A 164 -18.66 0.56 4.96
CA ILE A 164 -19.66 -0.36 4.40
C ILE A 164 -19.91 0.03 2.95
N VAL A 165 -19.73 -0.91 2.02
CA VAL A 165 -20.02 -0.67 0.60
C VAL A 165 -21.53 -0.60 0.39
N ARG A 166 -22.01 0.47 -0.26
CA ARG A 166 -23.41 0.64 -0.64
C ARG A 166 -23.78 -0.41 -1.68
N ARG A 167 -24.92 -1.08 -1.45
CA ARG A 167 -25.48 -2.05 -2.39
C ARG A 167 -25.79 -1.37 -3.72
N GLY A 168 -25.44 -2.02 -4.83
CA GLY A 168 -25.68 -1.51 -6.18
C GLY A 168 -24.47 -0.88 -6.85
N GLY A 169 -23.33 -0.73 -6.14
CA GLY A 169 -22.06 -0.43 -6.81
C GLY A 169 -21.69 -1.50 -7.83
N SER A 170 -21.00 -1.13 -8.90
CA SER A 170 -20.76 -2.00 -10.05
C SER A 170 -19.32 -1.97 -10.56
N ILE A 171 -18.93 -3.05 -11.22
CA ILE A 171 -17.76 -3.12 -12.09
C ILE A 171 -18.26 -3.64 -13.45
N SER A 172 -17.93 -2.94 -14.51
CA SER A 172 -18.46 -3.18 -15.85
C SER A 172 -17.32 -3.38 -16.85
N TRP A 173 -17.40 -4.48 -17.61
CA TRP A 173 -16.45 -4.80 -18.68
C TRP A 173 -17.14 -4.69 -20.04
N SER A 174 -16.46 -4.06 -21.00
CA SER A 174 -17.01 -3.76 -22.33
C SER A 174 -16.04 -4.10 -23.48
N GLY A 175 -15.03 -4.92 -23.21
CA GLY A 175 -13.94 -5.21 -24.15
C GLY A 175 -12.66 -5.59 -23.40
N ASP A 176 -11.70 -4.67 -23.31
CA ASP A 176 -10.43 -4.96 -22.63
C ASP A 176 -10.66 -5.23 -21.13
N PRO A 177 -10.21 -6.37 -20.60
CA PRO A 177 -10.31 -6.70 -19.18
C PRO A 177 -9.54 -5.76 -18.24
N LEU A 178 -8.55 -5.03 -18.75
CA LEU A 178 -7.76 -4.05 -17.99
C LEU A 178 -8.43 -2.67 -17.91
N THR A 179 -9.39 -2.36 -18.78
CA THR A 179 -10.03 -1.04 -18.82
C THR A 179 -11.47 -1.08 -18.27
N ALA A 180 -11.73 -1.95 -17.29
CA ALA A 180 -13.07 -2.09 -16.71
C ALA A 180 -13.48 -0.82 -15.96
N ASP A 181 -14.74 -0.39 -16.08
CA ASP A 181 -15.24 0.77 -15.36
C ASP A 181 -15.72 0.36 -13.96
N ILE A 182 -15.29 1.09 -12.93
CA ILE A 182 -15.76 0.94 -11.56
C ILE A 182 -16.68 2.10 -11.17
N ASN A 183 -17.74 1.79 -10.43
CA ASN A 183 -18.57 2.76 -9.75
C ASN A 183 -19.03 2.18 -8.41
N ILE A 184 -18.26 2.42 -7.35
CA ILE A 184 -18.52 1.86 -6.02
C ILE A 184 -18.52 2.96 -4.98
N GLU A 185 -19.50 2.95 -4.09
CA GLU A 185 -19.57 3.87 -2.95
C GLU A 185 -19.42 3.10 -1.65
N ALA A 186 -18.62 3.62 -0.73
CA ALA A 186 -18.47 3.07 0.61
C ALA A 186 -18.71 4.15 1.67
N VAL A 187 -19.38 3.79 2.77
CA VAL A 187 -19.82 4.72 3.80
C VAL A 187 -19.31 4.33 5.17
N TYR A 188 -18.78 5.29 5.90
CA TYR A 188 -18.49 5.18 7.32
C TYR A 188 -19.27 6.25 8.09
N ARG A 189 -20.06 5.82 9.07
CA ARG A 189 -20.92 6.72 9.84
C ARG A 189 -20.23 7.17 11.12
N VAL A 190 -20.18 8.47 11.33
CA VAL A 190 -19.70 9.12 12.55
C VAL A 190 -20.80 9.92 13.23
N SER A 191 -20.59 10.30 14.49
CA SER A 191 -21.48 11.19 15.23
C SER A 191 -20.70 12.44 15.63
N ALA A 192 -21.01 13.56 14.96
CA ALA A 192 -20.29 14.82 15.12
C ALA A 192 -21.25 16.00 15.30
N ASN A 193 -20.78 17.06 15.93
CA ASN A 193 -21.53 18.31 16.06
C ASN A 193 -21.21 19.21 14.86
N PRO A 194 -22.18 19.50 13.97
CA PRO A 194 -21.95 20.28 12.77
C PRO A 194 -21.85 21.79 13.03
N ARG A 195 -22.16 22.26 14.25
CA ARG A 195 -22.14 23.67 14.62
C ARG A 195 -20.76 24.33 14.45
N SER A 196 -19.67 23.56 14.50
CA SER A 196 -18.32 24.08 14.24
C SER A 196 -18.07 24.42 12.78
N LEU A 197 -18.89 23.92 11.84
CA LEU A 197 -18.80 24.20 10.41
C LEU A 197 -20.02 24.98 9.87
N LEU A 198 -21.21 24.75 10.44
CA LEU A 198 -22.49 25.30 9.98
C LEU A 198 -23.07 26.27 11.02
N GLU A 199 -23.30 27.52 10.61
CA GLU A 199 -23.73 28.59 11.50
C GLU A 199 -25.25 28.54 11.76
N ASN A 200 -26.02 28.03 10.79
CA ASN A 200 -27.49 27.97 10.88
C ASN A 200 -28.01 26.83 11.78
N ILE A 201 -27.12 26.03 12.37
CA ILE A 201 -27.51 24.95 13.29
C ILE A 201 -27.48 25.49 14.73
N SER A 202 -28.68 25.73 15.28
CA SER A 202 -28.89 26.22 16.64
C SER A 202 -28.61 25.17 17.74
N SER A 203 -28.47 23.90 17.35
CA SER A 203 -28.29 22.77 18.26
C SER A 203 -26.81 22.35 18.34
N SER A 204 -26.27 22.22 19.55
CA SER A 204 -24.94 21.64 19.80
C SER A 204 -24.93 20.10 19.87
N ARG A 205 -26.04 19.46 19.48
CA ARG A 205 -26.17 18.00 19.53
C ARG A 205 -25.35 17.35 18.43
N LYS A 206 -24.72 16.23 18.76
CA LYS A 206 -24.10 15.37 17.76
C LYS A 206 -25.19 14.70 16.92
N ILE A 207 -25.01 14.73 15.59
CA ILE A 207 -25.91 14.09 14.63
C ILE A 207 -25.13 13.03 13.83
N PRO A 208 -25.80 12.02 13.26
CA PRO A 208 -25.13 11.10 12.35
C PRO A 208 -24.63 11.84 11.11
N ILE A 209 -23.43 11.51 10.67
CA ILE A 209 -22.79 12.03 9.45
C ILE A 209 -22.16 10.85 8.71
N ASP A 210 -22.43 10.76 7.41
CA ASP A 210 -21.91 9.73 6.52
C ASP A 210 -20.68 10.26 5.81
N LEU A 211 -19.54 9.64 6.10
CA LEU A 211 -18.30 9.80 5.33
C LEU A 211 -18.37 8.85 4.15
N VAL A 212 -18.52 9.39 2.95
CA VAL A 212 -18.65 8.61 1.71
C VAL A 212 -17.34 8.63 0.94
N THR A 213 -16.88 7.47 0.48
CA THR A 213 -15.80 7.34 -0.50
C THR A 213 -16.38 6.79 -1.79
N ARG A 214 -16.14 7.48 -2.90
CA ARG A 214 -16.61 7.11 -4.24
C ARG A 214 -15.40 6.65 -5.06
N PHE A 215 -15.52 5.48 -5.66
CA PHE A 215 -14.54 4.90 -6.57
C PHE A 215 -15.12 4.95 -7.98
N SER A 216 -14.47 5.67 -8.90
CA SER A 216 -14.94 5.89 -10.27
C SER A 216 -13.82 5.78 -11.30
N GLY A 217 -14.18 5.60 -12.57
CA GLY A 217 -13.22 5.51 -13.68
C GLY A 217 -12.75 4.08 -13.94
N GLU A 218 -11.55 3.93 -14.48
CA GLU A 218 -11.00 2.61 -14.84
C GLU A 218 -10.51 1.83 -13.60
N LEU A 219 -10.63 0.51 -13.63
CA LEU A 219 -10.34 -0.39 -12.50
C LEU A 219 -8.88 -0.30 -12.05
N PHE A 220 -7.94 -0.20 -12.98
CA PHE A 220 -6.53 -0.09 -12.69
C PHE A 220 -6.05 1.37 -12.54
N ASN A 221 -6.91 2.34 -12.87
CA ASN A 221 -6.67 3.77 -12.71
C ASN A 221 -7.85 4.45 -12.00
N THR A 222 -8.25 3.88 -10.87
CA THR A 222 -9.46 4.29 -10.17
C THR A 222 -9.28 5.64 -9.48
N GLN A 223 -10.19 6.56 -9.77
CA GLN A 223 -10.31 7.83 -9.07
C GLN A 223 -11.05 7.63 -7.75
N ARG A 224 -10.57 8.32 -6.71
CA ARG A 224 -11.13 8.26 -5.35
C ARG A 224 -11.57 9.64 -4.92
N GLU A 225 -12.87 9.79 -4.68
CA GLU A 225 -13.45 11.04 -4.18
C GLU A 225 -14.00 10.84 -2.77
N PHE A 226 -13.81 11.85 -1.93
CA PHE A 226 -14.33 11.86 -0.57
C PHE A 226 -15.51 12.82 -0.44
N ASP A 227 -16.54 12.39 0.30
CA ASP A 227 -17.74 13.15 0.58
C ASP A 227 -18.21 13.07 2.02
N ILE A 228 -18.99 14.07 2.43
CA ILE A 228 -19.58 14.19 3.75
C ILE A 228 -21.06 14.50 3.56
N GLU A 229 -21.90 13.55 3.93
CA GLU A 229 -23.36 13.65 3.82
C GLU A 229 -23.97 13.66 5.23
N ILE A 230 -24.96 14.51 5.49
CA ILE A 230 -25.74 14.45 6.73
C ILE A 230 -27.07 13.76 6.41
N PRO A 231 -27.31 12.53 6.90
CA PRO A 231 -28.56 11.83 6.64
C PRO A 231 -29.76 12.63 7.15
N ASN A 232 -30.80 12.77 6.32
CA ASN A 232 -32.05 13.48 6.64
C ASN A 232 -31.89 14.98 6.96
N ALA A 233 -30.79 15.62 6.52
CA ALA A 233 -30.67 17.08 6.58
C ALA A 233 -31.72 17.77 5.70
N SER A 234 -32.17 18.97 6.11
CA SER A 234 -32.96 19.83 5.22
C SER A 234 -32.11 20.29 4.04
N SER A 235 -32.75 20.63 2.92
CA SER A 235 -32.06 21.14 1.72
C SER A 235 -31.16 22.33 2.05
N THR A 236 -31.61 23.23 2.93
CA THR A 236 -30.81 24.38 3.39
C THR A 236 -29.52 23.95 4.08
N VAL A 237 -29.58 22.98 5.00
CA VAL A 237 -28.41 22.47 5.73
C VAL A 237 -27.45 21.73 4.78
N ALA A 238 -28.00 20.94 3.85
CA ALA A 238 -27.21 20.24 2.84
C ALA A 238 -26.49 21.21 1.89
N SER A 239 -27.17 22.28 1.45
CA SER A 239 -26.58 23.31 0.59
C SER A 239 -25.51 24.13 1.31
N GLU A 240 -25.72 24.46 2.59
CA GLU A 240 -24.70 25.15 3.40
C GLU A 240 -23.47 24.26 3.61
N LEU A 241 -23.66 22.98 3.91
CA LEU A 241 -22.57 22.01 4.01
C LEU A 241 -21.81 21.92 2.69
N ALA A 242 -22.50 21.75 1.57
CA ALA A 242 -21.86 21.71 0.25
C ALA A 242 -21.07 23.00 -0.04
N PHE A 243 -21.63 24.17 0.30
CA PHE A 243 -20.94 25.45 0.12
C PHE A 243 -19.66 25.53 0.97
N ARG A 244 -19.73 25.14 2.25
CA ARG A 244 -18.57 25.13 3.16
C ARG A 244 -17.50 24.12 2.73
N LEU A 245 -17.89 22.96 2.22
CA LEU A 245 -16.95 21.94 1.76
C LEU A 245 -16.26 22.33 0.44
N ASN A 246 -16.94 23.10 -0.42
CA ASN A 246 -16.46 23.48 -1.74
C ASN A 246 -15.85 24.89 -1.81
N SER A 247 -15.75 25.63 -0.70
CA SER A 247 -15.19 26.99 -0.69
C SER A 247 -13.69 26.99 -0.97
N ASP A 248 -13.29 27.52 -2.14
CA ASP A 248 -12.01 27.99 -2.72
C ASP A 248 -10.63 27.40 -2.33
N ASN A 249 -10.50 26.60 -1.28
CA ASN A 249 -9.30 25.85 -0.97
C ASN A 249 -9.49 24.41 -1.47
N LEU A 250 -8.69 24.00 -2.46
CA LEU A 250 -8.79 22.71 -3.18
C LEU A 250 -8.89 21.45 -2.29
N ASN A 251 -8.56 21.55 -0.99
CA ASN A 251 -8.50 20.41 -0.07
C ASN A 251 -9.44 20.51 1.14
N ASN A 252 -10.32 21.51 1.26
CA ASN A 252 -11.16 21.67 2.45
C ASN A 252 -12.07 20.46 2.72
N LYS A 253 -12.72 19.93 1.68
CA LYS A 253 -13.58 18.73 1.76
C LYS A 253 -12.86 17.52 2.34
N THR A 254 -11.66 17.23 1.84
CA THR A 254 -10.81 16.14 2.31
C THR A 254 -10.34 16.38 3.75
N VAL A 255 -9.96 17.61 4.09
CA VAL A 255 -9.56 17.99 5.45
C VAL A 255 -10.67 17.66 6.44
N GLN A 256 -11.89 18.12 6.14
CA GLN A 256 -13.05 17.84 6.97
C GLN A 256 -13.34 16.35 7.06
N PHE A 257 -13.19 15.61 5.96
CA PHE A 257 -13.45 14.17 5.90
C PHE A 257 -12.52 13.38 6.83
N ILE A 258 -11.20 13.57 6.73
CA ILE A 258 -10.26 12.80 7.57
C ILE A 258 -10.32 13.31 9.02
N SER A 259 -10.59 14.60 9.25
CA SER A 259 -10.81 15.13 10.60
C SER A 259 -11.97 14.42 11.30
N LEU A 260 -13.09 14.26 10.61
CA LEU A 260 -14.23 13.48 11.11
C LEU A 260 -13.88 11.99 11.27
N LEU A 261 -13.08 11.42 10.38
CA LEU A 261 -12.70 10.01 10.43
C LEU A 261 -11.81 9.67 11.63
N ILE A 262 -10.87 10.56 11.97
CA ILE A 262 -9.92 10.37 13.07
C ILE A 262 -10.50 10.85 14.40
N SER A 263 -10.99 12.09 14.44
CA SER A 263 -11.39 12.77 15.67
C SER A 263 -12.89 12.72 15.97
N GLY A 264 -13.72 12.38 14.96
CA GLY A 264 -15.17 12.45 15.08
C GLY A 264 -15.72 13.88 15.17
N SER A 265 -14.93 14.89 14.78
CA SER A 265 -15.30 16.32 14.81
C SER A 265 -14.85 17.02 13.52
N PHE A 266 -15.57 18.07 13.12
CA PHE A 266 -15.16 18.92 12.01
C PHE A 266 -13.91 19.73 12.38
N TYR A 267 -13.06 19.98 11.39
CA TYR A 267 -11.94 20.89 11.51
C TYR A 267 -12.43 22.35 11.59
N ASN A 268 -11.91 23.08 12.56
CA ASN A 268 -12.17 24.51 12.72
C ASN A 268 -10.84 25.24 12.97
N GLU A 269 -10.46 26.10 12.03
CA GLU A 269 -9.22 26.90 12.10
C GLU A 269 -9.25 27.89 13.28
N SER A 270 -10.43 28.32 13.73
CA SER A 270 -10.57 29.25 14.86
C SER A 270 -10.36 28.63 16.25
N ASP A 271 -10.40 27.30 16.38
CA ASP A 271 -10.04 26.59 17.62
C ASP A 271 -8.51 26.50 17.82
N LEU A 272 -7.71 26.91 16.83
CA LEU A 272 -6.23 26.96 16.94
C LEU A 272 -5.74 28.14 17.81
N GLY A 273 -6.59 29.13 18.08
CA GLY A 273 -6.18 30.42 18.67
C GLY A 273 -6.62 30.70 20.11
N VAL A 274 -7.52 29.92 20.71
CA VAL A 274 -8.15 30.31 21.99
C VAL A 274 -8.35 29.09 22.91
N ASN A 275 -7.33 28.75 23.69
CA ASN A 275 -7.37 28.23 25.08
C ASN A 275 -6.14 27.36 25.37
N SER A 276 -5.13 27.97 25.99
CA SER A 276 -3.88 27.37 26.46
C SER A 276 -4.02 26.32 27.58
N SER A 277 -5.24 25.90 27.93
CA SER A 277 -5.53 24.87 28.92
C SER A 277 -6.09 23.57 28.32
N THR A 278 -6.23 23.49 26.99
CA THR A 278 -6.79 22.32 26.28
C THR A 278 -5.81 21.74 25.24
N ALA A 279 -4.51 21.82 25.53
CA ALA A 279 -3.41 21.42 24.65
C ALA A 279 -3.36 19.91 24.27
N LEU A 280 -4.30 19.09 24.75
CA LEU A 280 -4.46 17.69 24.34
C LEU A 280 -5.27 17.51 23.03
N TYR A 281 -6.00 18.53 22.57
CA TYR A 281 -6.77 18.46 21.33
C TYR A 281 -6.03 19.06 20.10
N GLY A 282 -4.92 19.76 20.30
CA GLY A 282 -4.16 20.43 19.23
C GLY A 282 -3.19 19.53 18.47
N THR A 283 -2.67 18.46 19.09
CA THR A 283 -1.63 17.60 18.50
C THR A 283 -2.15 16.64 17.43
N GLY A 284 -3.47 16.49 17.28
CA GLY A 284 -4.07 15.63 16.25
C GLY A 284 -4.23 16.30 14.88
N PHE A 285 -4.21 17.63 14.80
CA PHE A 285 -4.49 18.39 13.57
C PHE A 285 -3.25 18.73 12.73
N ASP A 286 -2.07 18.88 13.35
CA ASP A 286 -0.80 19.03 12.61
C ASP A 286 -0.34 17.71 11.96
N ILE A 287 -0.86 16.57 12.42
CA ILE A 287 -0.69 15.24 11.80
C ILE A 287 -1.55 15.12 10.54
N LEU A 288 -2.73 15.75 10.56
CA LEU A 288 -3.68 15.74 9.47
C LEU A 288 -3.11 16.50 8.26
N SER A 289 -2.72 17.78 8.40
CA SER A 289 -2.14 18.64 7.34
C SER A 289 -1.01 17.98 6.54
N ASN A 290 -0.15 17.27 7.26
CA ASN A 290 1.07 16.65 6.76
C ASN A 290 0.88 15.21 6.22
N ALA A 291 -0.11 14.48 6.72
CA ALA A 291 -0.61 13.25 6.11
C ALA A 291 -1.34 13.54 4.78
N PHE A 292 -2.01 14.70 4.67
CA PHE A 292 -2.76 15.09 3.47
C PHE A 292 -1.88 15.29 2.24
N ASP A 293 -0.72 15.95 2.36
CA ASP A 293 0.18 16.15 1.22
C ASP A 293 0.69 14.82 0.64
N ASN A 294 0.82 13.79 1.48
CA ASN A 294 1.23 12.43 1.08
C ASN A 294 0.11 11.58 0.46
N ILE A 295 -1.16 11.84 0.79
CA ILE A 295 -2.31 11.08 0.25
C ILE A 295 -2.66 11.55 -1.16
N PHE A 296 -2.45 12.83 -1.47
CA PHE A 296 -2.90 13.45 -2.72
C PHE A 296 -1.79 13.80 -3.71
N ASN A 297 -0.55 14.03 -3.27
CA ASN A 297 0.58 14.15 -4.20
C ASN A 297 1.24 12.79 -4.41
N GLN A 298 0.84 12.10 -5.46
CA GLN A 298 1.64 11.07 -6.12
C GLN A 298 2.91 11.71 -6.77
N GLY A 299 3.76 12.32 -5.96
CA GLY A 299 4.96 13.01 -6.41
C GLY A 299 6.01 13.04 -5.30
N ASN A 300 6.93 12.08 -5.33
CA ASN A 300 8.26 12.10 -4.69
C ASN A 300 8.35 12.83 -3.34
N ASN A 301 7.45 12.52 -2.40
CA ASN A 301 7.30 13.35 -1.21
C ASN A 301 8.44 13.10 -0.21
N ARG A 302 9.17 14.17 0.13
CA ARG A 302 10.37 14.16 0.97
C ARG A 302 10.08 14.35 2.46
N PHE A 303 8.82 14.18 2.85
CA PHE A 303 8.33 14.47 4.19
C PHE A 303 7.48 13.30 4.70
N LYS A 304 7.79 12.78 5.90
CA LYS A 304 7.11 11.64 6.52
C LYS A 304 6.79 11.95 7.99
N LEU A 305 5.58 11.62 8.42
CA LEU A 305 5.21 11.60 9.84
C LEU A 305 5.06 10.16 10.33
N ARG A 306 5.50 9.92 11.56
CA ARG A 306 5.48 8.62 12.21
C ARG A 306 4.91 8.76 13.63
N PRO A 307 3.67 8.31 13.89
CA PRO A 307 3.22 8.22 15.28
C PRO A 307 3.98 7.10 15.99
N GLU A 308 4.33 7.34 17.24
CA GLU A 308 5.08 6.44 18.11
C GLU A 308 4.37 6.38 19.47
N TYR A 309 4.18 5.17 20.00
CA TYR A 309 3.64 4.97 21.33
C TYR A 309 4.63 4.12 22.12
N THR A 310 5.17 4.68 23.20
CA THR A 310 6.10 4.00 24.09
C THR A 310 5.34 3.58 25.34
N VAL A 311 5.30 2.28 25.60
CA VAL A 311 4.71 1.74 26.83
C VAL A 311 5.67 1.99 27.98
N GLY A 312 5.18 2.64 29.03
CA GLY A 312 5.94 2.94 30.23
C GLY A 312 6.26 1.66 31.01
N GLU A 313 7.50 1.53 31.47
CA GLU A 313 7.95 0.38 32.25
C GLU A 313 7.84 0.69 33.75
N ARG A 314 7.10 -0.14 34.49
CA ARG A 314 6.93 -0.02 35.95
C ARG A 314 7.72 -1.11 36.66
N GLY A 315 8.96 -0.80 37.03
CA GLY A 315 9.82 -1.68 37.82
C GLY A 315 9.44 -1.69 39.31
N LYS A 316 9.54 -2.85 39.98
CA LYS A 316 9.36 -2.97 41.45
C LYS A 316 10.63 -2.64 42.25
N VAL A 317 11.65 -2.08 41.61
CA VAL A 317 12.94 -1.74 42.23
C VAL A 317 13.21 -0.27 41.91
N ASP A 318 13.19 0.57 42.96
CA ASP A 318 13.55 1.98 43.06
C ASP A 318 13.22 2.92 41.88
N ASN A 319 12.17 3.74 42.08
CA ASN A 319 11.89 5.05 41.45
C ASN A 319 11.94 5.19 39.90
N LEU A 320 12.09 4.13 39.11
CA LEU A 320 11.89 4.18 37.66
C LEU A 320 10.39 4.10 37.33
N ASN A 321 9.71 5.25 37.44
CA ASN A 321 8.38 5.44 36.87
C ASN A 321 8.54 6.01 35.46
N ILE A 322 8.70 5.16 34.45
CA ILE A 322 8.58 5.59 33.06
C ILE A 322 7.09 5.63 32.74
N GLU A 323 6.55 6.83 32.51
CA GLU A 323 5.15 7.02 32.10
C GLU A 323 4.96 6.57 30.64
N ASP A 324 3.74 6.18 30.28
CA ASP A 324 3.40 5.93 28.88
C ASP A 324 3.63 7.21 28.06
N GLN A 325 4.23 7.14 26.88
CA GLN A 325 4.48 8.33 26.05
C GLN A 325 3.80 8.19 24.70
N LEU A 326 3.03 9.21 24.33
CA LEU A 326 2.58 9.39 22.95
C LEU A 326 3.52 10.37 22.26
N ALA A 327 4.20 9.94 21.20
CA ALA A 327 5.14 10.75 20.44
C ALA A 327 4.82 10.78 18.95
N ILE A 328 5.30 11.82 18.27
CA ILE A 328 5.20 12.03 16.83
C ILE A 328 6.60 12.28 16.32
N GLY A 329 7.10 11.37 15.49
CA GLY A 329 8.31 11.54 14.70
C GLY A 329 8.02 12.29 13.40
N LEU A 330 8.91 13.20 13.03
CA LEU A 330 8.94 13.97 11.80
C LEU A 330 10.24 13.67 11.08
N ASP A 331 10.16 13.18 9.85
CA ASP A 331 11.32 12.98 8.98
C ASP A 331 11.17 13.85 7.74
N TYR A 332 12.08 14.81 7.56
CA TYR A 332 12.10 15.70 6.40
C TYR A 332 13.46 15.67 5.71
N GLN A 333 13.45 15.32 4.43
CA GLN A 333 14.63 15.34 3.59
C GLN A 333 14.63 16.62 2.75
N LEU A 334 15.41 17.63 3.14
CA LEU A 334 15.46 18.90 2.42
C LEU A 334 16.02 18.69 1.00
N ASN A 335 17.05 17.85 0.86
CA ASN A 335 17.64 17.45 -0.42
C ASN A 335 18.37 16.10 -0.29
N ASP A 336 19.08 15.68 -1.33
CA ASP A 336 19.82 14.40 -1.34
C ASP A 336 21.00 14.36 -0.35
N ARG A 337 21.27 15.46 0.38
CA ARG A 337 22.37 15.61 1.32
C ARG A 337 21.98 16.03 2.73
N ILE A 338 20.74 16.44 2.97
CA ILE A 338 20.29 17.00 4.26
C ILE A 338 19.01 16.31 4.69
N ILE A 339 19.07 15.71 5.88
CA ILE A 339 17.96 14.99 6.52
C ILE A 339 17.70 15.65 7.88
N ILE A 340 16.45 15.89 8.20
CA ILE A 340 15.99 16.48 9.45
C ILE A 340 15.04 15.49 10.09
N ASN A 341 15.37 15.02 11.29
CA ASN A 341 14.52 14.16 12.11
C ASN A 341 14.09 14.96 13.34
N GLY A 342 12.80 15.01 13.64
CA GLY A 342 12.27 15.60 14.86
C GLY A 342 11.39 14.59 15.58
N LYS A 343 11.31 14.67 16.91
CA LYS A 343 10.38 13.87 17.71
C LYS A 343 9.74 14.76 18.75
N VAL A 344 8.41 14.78 18.82
CA VAL A 344 7.69 15.52 19.85
C VAL A 344 6.77 14.57 20.59
N GLY A 345 6.88 14.45 21.90
CA GLY A 345 6.07 13.55 22.70
C GLY A 345 5.53 14.15 23.98
N VAL A 346 4.42 13.57 24.45
CA VAL A 346 3.71 13.96 25.67
C VAL A 346 3.58 12.72 26.56
N PRO A 347 4.04 12.79 27.82
CA PRO A 347 3.85 11.71 28.78
C PRO A 347 2.38 11.62 29.22
N MET A 348 1.92 10.40 29.49
CA MET A 348 0.56 10.05 29.89
C MET A 348 0.59 9.49 31.31
N GLY A 349 0.43 10.39 32.29
CA GLY A 349 0.46 10.09 33.72
C GLY A 349 -0.34 11.11 34.54
N ASN A 350 -0.62 10.76 35.80
CA ASN A 350 -1.56 11.49 36.67
C ASN A 350 -0.86 12.61 37.48
N SER A 351 -0.01 13.41 36.82
CA SER A 351 0.76 14.48 37.42
C SER A 351 0.59 15.78 36.60
N ASN A 352 0.35 16.90 37.29
CA ASN A 352 -0.07 18.20 36.73
C ASN A 352 1.03 18.95 35.94
N GLN A 353 1.93 18.25 35.25
CA GLN A 353 2.99 18.85 34.45
C GLN A 353 3.04 18.22 33.06
N THR A 354 2.40 18.90 32.11
CA THR A 354 2.56 18.68 30.68
C THR A 354 3.96 19.11 30.24
N ASN A 355 4.98 18.31 30.51
CA ASN A 355 6.31 18.53 29.95
C ASN A 355 6.35 17.94 28.54
N ILE A 356 6.39 18.81 27.54
CA ILE A 356 6.56 18.43 26.13
C ILE A 356 8.01 18.02 25.92
N ILE A 357 8.22 16.81 25.42
CA ILE A 357 9.53 16.26 25.07
C ILE A 357 9.77 16.54 23.60
N GLY A 358 10.84 17.27 23.26
CA GLY A 358 11.17 17.65 21.89
C GLY A 358 12.61 17.32 21.52
N GLU A 359 12.81 16.46 20.52
CA GLU A 359 14.11 16.11 19.97
C GLU A 359 14.22 16.60 18.52
N VAL A 360 15.42 17.00 18.12
CA VAL A 360 15.75 17.39 16.74
C VAL A 360 17.14 16.88 16.40
N ASN A 361 17.29 16.23 15.25
CA ASN A 361 18.55 15.82 14.67
C ASN A 361 18.61 16.28 13.21
N ILE A 362 19.69 16.96 12.83
CA ILE A 362 19.95 17.42 11.46
C ILE A 362 21.21 16.71 10.98
N GLU A 363 21.06 15.85 9.97
CA GLU A 363 22.15 15.10 9.36
C GLU A 363 22.55 15.69 8.00
N PHE A 364 23.85 15.79 7.77
CA PHE A 364 24.46 16.18 6.51
C PHE A 364 25.25 14.99 5.96
N LEU A 365 24.86 14.49 4.79
CA LEU A 365 25.60 13.47 4.04
C LEU A 365 26.81 14.15 3.38
N LEU A 366 27.99 13.78 3.85
CA LEU A 366 29.26 14.38 3.41
C LEU A 366 29.82 13.68 2.16
N ASN A 367 29.26 12.54 1.78
CA ASN A 367 29.59 11.82 0.55
C ASN A 367 28.33 11.26 -0.14
N GLU A 368 28.46 10.96 -1.43
CA GLU A 368 27.35 10.49 -2.28
C GLU A 368 26.82 9.12 -1.85
N GLU A 369 27.69 8.26 -1.32
CA GLU A 369 27.32 6.94 -0.79
C GLU A 369 26.59 7.03 0.56
N GLY A 370 26.57 8.19 1.21
CA GLY A 370 25.93 8.42 2.51
C GLY A 370 26.58 7.68 3.68
N THR A 371 27.77 7.12 3.49
CA THR A 371 28.55 6.43 4.51
C THR A 371 29.25 7.38 5.47
N LEU A 372 29.47 8.65 5.10
CA LEU A 372 30.03 9.68 5.97
C LEU A 372 28.97 10.76 6.23
N ARG A 373 28.64 11.00 7.50
CA ARG A 373 27.62 11.98 7.91
C ARG A 373 28.10 12.82 9.07
N SER A 374 27.73 14.10 9.08
CA SER A 374 27.78 14.92 10.29
C SER A 374 26.38 15.20 10.80
N SER A 375 26.21 15.24 12.11
CA SER A 375 24.91 15.50 12.74
C SER A 375 24.98 16.66 13.73
N ILE A 376 23.87 17.37 13.87
CA ILE A 376 23.64 18.34 14.95
C ILE A 376 22.35 17.91 15.61
N PHE A 377 22.40 17.60 16.90
CA PHE A 377 21.27 17.00 17.59
C PHE A 377 20.99 17.66 18.93
N ASN A 378 19.72 17.62 19.30
CA ASN A 378 19.17 17.84 20.61
C ASN A 378 18.28 16.62 20.90
N ARG A 379 18.59 15.88 21.96
CA ARG A 379 17.80 14.71 22.39
C ARG A 379 17.58 14.75 23.89
N GLN A 380 16.48 14.16 24.35
CA GLN A 380 16.23 14.07 25.79
C GLN A 380 17.20 13.05 26.41
N ASN A 381 17.64 13.32 27.64
CA ASN A 381 18.43 12.35 28.39
C ASN A 381 17.53 11.19 28.85
N GLU A 382 17.99 9.97 28.63
CA GLU A 382 17.38 8.79 29.25
C GLU A 382 17.87 8.69 30.69
N ILE A 383 16.94 8.50 31.65
CA ILE A 383 17.28 8.35 33.07
C ILE A 383 18.01 7.02 33.25
N GLN A 384 19.33 7.07 33.20
CA GLN A 384 20.19 5.93 33.49
C GLN A 384 21.05 6.30 34.71
N TYR A 385 20.55 5.92 35.88
CA TYR A 385 21.29 5.75 37.15
C TYR A 385 21.46 6.93 38.13
N SER A 386 21.02 8.17 37.84
CA SER A 386 20.90 9.21 38.89
C SER A 386 19.75 10.20 38.63
N GLU A 387 19.14 10.72 39.69
CA GLU A 387 18.05 11.72 39.66
C GLU A 387 18.53 13.12 39.19
N GLU A 388 19.80 13.28 38.78
CA GLU A 388 20.40 14.60 38.47
C GLU A 388 20.50 14.93 36.97
N GLU A 389 20.06 14.07 36.06
CA GLU A 389 20.13 14.33 34.60
C GLU A 389 18.77 14.43 33.90
N GLU A 390 17.77 15.03 34.55
CA GLU A 390 16.61 15.56 33.84
C GLU A 390 17.07 16.74 32.93
N GLY A 391 17.13 16.52 31.61
CA GLY A 391 17.58 17.54 30.68
C GLY A 391 17.70 17.11 29.23
N TYR A 392 18.22 18.02 28.40
CA TYR A 392 18.48 17.79 26.98
C TYR A 392 19.98 17.75 26.72
N THR A 393 20.45 16.73 26.00
CA THR A 393 21.81 16.70 25.45
C THR A 393 21.80 17.35 24.07
N GLN A 394 22.60 18.40 23.90
CA GLN A 394 22.86 19.06 22.63
C GLN A 394 24.29 18.78 22.19
N GLY A 395 24.47 18.40 20.93
CA GLY A 395 25.78 18.02 20.44
C GLY A 395 25.91 18.06 18.94
N VAL A 396 27.15 17.92 18.50
CA VAL A 396 27.51 17.68 17.10
C VAL A 396 28.21 16.33 17.00
N GLY A 397 27.86 15.55 15.99
CA GLY A 397 28.38 14.22 15.75
C GLY A 397 29.00 14.07 14.37
N LEU A 398 29.92 13.12 14.23
CA LEU A 398 30.42 12.66 12.95
C LEU A 398 30.37 11.13 12.95
N SER A 399 29.72 10.55 11.95
CA SER A 399 29.56 9.11 11.81
C SER A 399 30.11 8.64 10.47
N TYR A 400 30.87 7.56 10.48
CA TYR A 400 31.37 6.89 9.28
C TYR A 400 31.04 5.40 9.34
N GLN A 401 30.28 4.91 8.36
CA GLN A 401 29.86 3.51 8.25
C GLN A 401 30.65 2.81 7.14
N ILE A 402 31.16 1.61 7.42
CA ILE A 402 31.89 0.80 6.45
C ILE A 402 31.27 -0.59 6.44
N ASP A 403 30.72 -1.00 5.30
CA ASP A 403 30.28 -2.36 5.08
C ASP A 403 31.46 -3.24 4.61
N PHE A 404 31.57 -4.46 5.11
CA PHE A 404 32.64 -5.40 4.77
C PHE A 404 32.18 -6.86 4.91
N ASP A 405 32.62 -7.73 4.02
CA ASP A 405 32.29 -9.16 4.08
C ASP A 405 33.30 -9.96 4.90
N ASN A 406 34.51 -9.42 5.08
CA ASN A 406 35.57 -10.06 5.85
C ASN A 406 36.54 -9.04 6.47
N SER A 407 37.23 -9.45 7.53
CA SER A 407 38.17 -8.59 8.28
C SER A 407 39.33 -8.07 7.40
N LYS A 408 39.69 -8.78 6.34
CA LYS A 408 40.72 -8.37 5.36
C LYS A 408 40.23 -7.22 4.46
N GLU A 409 38.94 -7.14 4.17
CA GLU A 409 38.31 -6.06 3.41
C GLU A 409 38.17 -4.79 4.27
N LEU A 410 37.75 -4.92 5.52
CA LEU A 410 37.68 -3.80 6.48
C LEU A 410 39.02 -3.07 6.60
N LEU A 411 40.12 -3.82 6.79
CA LEU A 411 41.47 -3.26 6.88
C LEU A 411 41.94 -2.60 5.57
N GLN A 412 41.41 -3.03 4.41
CA GLN A 412 41.69 -2.38 3.12
C GLN A 412 40.90 -1.07 2.99
N LYS A 413 39.62 -1.06 3.36
CA LYS A 413 38.76 0.13 3.32
C LYS A 413 39.19 1.20 4.31
N LEU A 414 39.72 0.81 5.48
CA LEU A 414 40.36 1.71 6.45
C LEU A 414 41.75 2.22 6.01
N GLY A 415 42.25 1.83 4.83
CA GLY A 415 43.56 2.25 4.33
C GLY A 415 44.76 1.61 5.03
N LEU A 416 44.54 0.68 5.96
CA LEU A 416 45.58 -0.02 6.73
C LEU A 416 46.26 -1.13 5.92
N ARG A 417 45.77 -1.44 4.70
CA ARG A 417 46.35 -2.44 3.80
C ARG A 417 46.21 -2.01 2.33
N LYS A 418 47.33 -1.93 1.60
CA LYS A 418 47.33 -1.57 0.17
C LYS A 418 46.76 -2.69 -0.71
N LYS A 419 45.92 -2.31 -1.68
CA LYS A 419 45.33 -3.18 -2.71
C LYS A 419 46.46 -3.79 -3.57
N LYS A 420 46.63 -5.12 -3.57
CA LYS A 420 47.42 -5.78 -4.62
C LYS A 420 46.53 -5.84 -5.87
N VAL A 421 46.84 -5.02 -6.86
CA VAL A 421 46.25 -5.12 -8.20
C VAL A 421 46.73 -6.47 -8.77
N ILE A 422 45.79 -7.36 -9.08
CA ILE A 422 46.06 -8.53 -9.90
C ILE A 422 45.40 -8.21 -11.23
N ASP A 423 46.21 -7.95 -12.24
CA ASP A 423 45.73 -7.75 -13.61
C ASP A 423 45.00 -9.01 -14.08
N PRO A 424 43.86 -8.88 -14.79
CA PRO A 424 43.18 -10.05 -15.33
C PRO A 424 44.02 -10.59 -16.50
N VAL A 425 44.77 -11.66 -16.23
CA VAL A 425 45.31 -12.49 -17.31
C VAL A 425 44.12 -13.14 -18.00
N ILE A 426 43.82 -12.67 -19.21
CA ILE A 426 42.91 -13.35 -20.14
C ILE A 426 43.49 -14.76 -20.34
N LYS A 427 42.80 -15.78 -19.79
CA LYS A 427 43.09 -17.17 -20.13
C LYS A 427 42.41 -17.47 -21.48
N PRO A 428 43.14 -17.91 -22.51
CA PRO A 428 42.52 -18.41 -23.73
C PRO A 428 41.67 -19.65 -23.41
N LEU A 429 40.49 -19.68 -24.01
CA LEU A 429 39.55 -20.78 -23.92
C LEU A 429 40.09 -21.91 -24.80
N ASP A 430 40.58 -22.98 -24.17
CA ASP A 430 40.69 -24.30 -24.80
C ASP A 430 40.90 -25.33 -23.70
N THR A 431 39.95 -26.26 -23.55
CA THR A 431 40.17 -27.69 -23.77
C THR A 431 38.84 -28.43 -23.52
N ILE A 432 38.40 -29.07 -24.60
CA ILE A 432 37.43 -30.14 -24.75
C ILE A 432 37.32 -31.02 -23.48
N GLU A 433 36.12 -31.06 -22.87
CA GLU A 433 35.75 -32.18 -21.99
C GLU A 433 35.42 -33.39 -22.88
N GLU A 434 36.28 -34.39 -22.79
CA GLU A 434 36.13 -35.70 -23.40
C GLU A 434 34.88 -36.38 -22.82
N ILE A 435 33.89 -36.61 -23.68
CA ILE A 435 32.68 -37.36 -23.35
C ILE A 435 33.05 -38.84 -23.22
N ASP A 436 32.99 -39.37 -22.00
CA ASP A 436 32.98 -40.81 -21.75
C ASP A 436 31.74 -41.44 -22.42
N ARG A 437 31.94 -42.03 -23.60
CA ARG A 437 30.99 -42.94 -24.24
C ARG A 437 31.58 -44.35 -24.29
N ILE A 438 31.25 -45.12 -23.25
CA ILE A 438 31.25 -46.58 -23.32
C ILE A 438 30.05 -46.98 -24.19
N ILE A 439 30.27 -47.18 -25.50
CA ILE A 439 29.41 -48.03 -26.32
C ILE A 439 30.30 -48.93 -27.17
N ASP A 440 30.30 -50.20 -26.81
CA ASP A 440 31.09 -51.28 -27.40
C ASP A 440 30.39 -51.79 -28.66
N PHE A 441 30.93 -51.47 -29.85
CA PHE A 441 30.52 -52.09 -31.10
C PHE A 441 31.65 -52.95 -31.67
N LYS A 442 31.52 -54.24 -31.38
CA LYS A 442 32.27 -55.35 -31.95
C LYS A 442 32.10 -55.39 -33.47
N ASN A 443 33.16 -55.17 -34.25
CA ASN A 443 33.18 -55.60 -35.64
C ASN A 443 34.50 -56.26 -36.07
N LYS A 444 34.41 -57.59 -36.08
CA LYS A 444 35.05 -58.61 -36.92
C LYS A 444 36.06 -58.12 -37.98
N ASN A 445 37.35 -58.38 -37.71
CA ASN A 445 38.38 -58.51 -38.74
C ASN A 445 38.06 -59.66 -39.69
N LYS A 446 38.17 -59.44 -41.01
CA LYS A 446 38.92 -60.34 -41.89
C LYS A 446 39.10 -59.77 -43.32
N ARG A 447 40.35 -59.93 -43.78
CA ARG A 447 40.81 -60.17 -45.16
C ARG A 447 40.90 -58.96 -46.10
N ASN A 448 41.92 -58.81 -46.95
CA ASN A 448 42.99 -59.70 -47.42
C ASN A 448 44.15 -58.88 -47.98
N GLU A 449 45.31 -59.54 -48.01
CA GLU A 449 46.47 -59.41 -48.92
C GLU A 449 47.20 -58.07 -49.08
#